data_AF-A0A938KL44-F1
#
_entry.id   AF-A0A938KL44-F1
#
_cell.length_a   1.000
_cell.length_b   1.000
_cell.length_c   1.000
_cell.angle_alpha   90.00
_cell.angle_beta   90.00
_cell.angle_gamma   90.00
#
_symmetry.space_group_name_H-M   'P 1'
#
loop_
_entity.id
_entity.type
_entity.pdbx_description
1 polymer ?
#
loop_
_entity_poly.entity_id
_entity_poly.type
_entity_poly.pdbx_seq_one_letter_code
_entity_poly.pdbx_strand_id
1 'polypeptide(L)' 'MADLVVLGDGFEAGLRQGMICRVTRGAQEIAEVLLVDLRPRCSTALILGVVSGQSIQAGDIARIKVLKT' A
#
# COMPACT_ATOMS: atom_id res chain seq x y z
N MET A 1 -8.69 -14.74 -3.72
CA MET A 1 -7.46 -13.95 -3.54
C MET A 1 -7.70 -12.62 -4.21
N ALA A 2 -7.57 -11.51 -3.49
CA ALA A 2 -7.73 -10.19 -4.08
C ALA A 2 -6.34 -9.70 -4.47
N ASP A 3 -6.16 -9.31 -5.73
CA ASP A 3 -4.90 -8.74 -6.20
C ASP A 3 -4.82 -7.23 -5.94
N LEU A 4 -5.94 -6.62 -5.54
CA LEU A 4 -6.07 -5.18 -5.27
C LEU A 4 -6.51 -4.91 -3.83
N VAL A 5 -6.00 -3.82 -3.28
CA VAL A 5 -6.44 -3.26 -1.99
C VAL A 5 -6.79 -1.78 -2.15
N VAL A 6 -7.71 -1.30 -1.32
CA VAL A 6 -8.04 0.12 -1.23
C VAL A 6 -7.32 0.73 -0.04
N LEU A 7 -6.68 1.87 -0.27
CA LEU A 7 -6.03 2.70 0.74
C LEU A 7 -6.95 3.86 1.10
N GLY A 8 -6.98 4.20 2.40
CA GLY A 8 -7.82 5.26 2.95
C GLY A 8 -7.38 6.69 2.62
N ASP A 9 -6.35 6.85 1.78
CA ASP A 9 -5.81 8.12 1.34
C ASP A 9 -5.60 8.14 -0.17
N GLY A 10 -5.60 9.34 -0.75
CA GLY A 10 -5.53 9.58 -2.19
C GLY A 10 -4.55 10.68 -2.57
N PHE A 11 -4.75 11.30 -3.73
CA PHE A 11 -3.79 12.29 -4.24
C PHE A 11 -3.71 13.58 -3.40
N GLU A 12 -4.72 13.89 -2.57
CA GLU A 12 -4.70 15.01 -1.62
C GLU A 12 -3.68 14.78 -0.50
N ALA A 13 -3.42 13.52 -0.15
CA ALA A 13 -2.36 13.13 0.78
C ALA A 13 -0.97 13.05 0.12
N GLY A 14 -0.83 13.50 -1.13
CA GLY A 14 0.43 13.47 -1.88
C GLY A 14 0.75 12.15 -2.57
N LEU A 15 -0.14 11.15 -2.51
CA LEU A 15 0.04 9.88 -3.21
C LEU A 15 -0.01 10.07 -4.73
N ARG A 16 0.76 9.28 -5.48
CA ARG A 16 0.77 9.29 -6.96
C ARG A 16 0.83 7.89 -7.53
N GLN A 17 0.29 7.73 -8.73
CA GLN A 17 0.33 6.47 -9.45
C GLN A 17 1.79 6.05 -9.70
N GLY A 18 2.07 4.76 -9.58
CA GLY A 18 3.43 4.22 -9.70
C GLY A 18 4.24 4.27 -8.41
N MET A 19 3.77 4.94 -7.35
CA MET A 19 4.44 4.85 -6.04
C MET A 19 4.29 3.45 -5.45
N ILE A 20 5.38 2.97 -4.82
CA ILE A 20 5.40 1.71 -4.09
C ILE A 20 5.20 2.01 -2.61
N CYS A 21 4.37 1.22 -1.94
CA CYS A 21 4.17 1.29 -0.50
C CYS A 21 4.58 0.00 0.18
N ARG A 22 5.24 0.12 1.33
CA ARG A 22 5.43 -0.97 2.28
C ARG A 22 4.24 -1.01 3.24
N VAL A 23 3.61 -2.17 3.38
CA VAL A 23 2.48 -2.40 4.29
C VAL A 23 3.01 -3.02 5.59
N THR A 24 2.59 -2.45 6.73
CA THR A 24 3.07 -2.84 8.05
C THR A 24 1.92 -3.02 9.04
N ARG A 25 2.05 -3.97 9.97
CA ARG A 25 1.20 -4.15 11.15
C ARG A 25 2.06 -4.01 12.39
N GLY A 26 1.92 -2.88 13.10
CA GLY A 26 2.88 -2.53 14.15
C GLY A 26 4.31 -2.42 13.58
N ALA A 27 5.24 -3.20 14.12
CA ALA A 27 6.63 -3.27 13.63
C ALA A 27 6.84 -4.31 12.51
N GLN A 28 5.85 -5.14 12.21
CA GLN A 28 5.98 -6.24 11.27
C GLN A 28 5.68 -5.78 9.84
N GLU A 29 6.49 -6.21 8.88
CA GLU A 29 6.20 -6.08 7.45
C GLU A 29 5.22 -7.17 7.01
N ILE A 30 4.23 -6.75 6.22
CA ILE A 30 3.14 -7.59 5.76
C ILE A 30 3.21 -7.80 4.25
N ALA A 31 3.40 -6.72 3.49
CA ALA A 31 3.31 -6.76 2.04
C ALA A 31 3.98 -5.54 1.38
N GLU A 32 4.12 -5.62 0.06
CA GLU A 32 4.44 -4.49 -0.81
C GLU A 32 3.33 -4.30 -1.85
N VAL A 33 2.94 -3.05 -2.09
CA VAL A 33 1.86 -2.70 -3.02
C VAL A 33 2.26 -1.55 -3.94
N LEU A 34 1.71 -1.52 -5.15
CA LEU A 34 1.90 -0.48 -6.17
C LEU A 34 0.61 0.32 -6.35
N LEU A 35 0.66 1.65 -6.23
CA LEU A 35 -0.49 2.51 -6.49
C LEU A 35 -0.82 2.50 -8.00
N VAL A 36 -2.02 2.03 -8.36
CA VAL A 36 -2.45 1.87 -9.77
C VAL A 36 -3.59 2.81 -10.16
N ASP A 37 -4.39 3.28 -9.20
CA ASP A 37 -5.44 4.28 -9.42
C ASP A 37 -5.60 5.17 -8.19
N LEU A 38 -5.94 6.45 -8.38
CA LEU A 38 -6.09 7.42 -7.31
C LEU A 38 -7.34 8.29 -7.47
N ARG A 39 -8.01 8.50 -6.35
CA ARG A 39 -9.08 9.47 -6.14
C ARG A 39 -8.57 10.53 -5.15
N PRO A 40 -9.32 11.61 -4.88
CA PRO A 40 -8.85 12.64 -3.95
C PRO A 40 -8.52 12.07 -2.56
N ARG A 41 -9.42 11.21 -2.03
CA ARG A 41 -9.39 10.70 -0.64
C ARG A 41 -9.24 9.18 -0.53
N CYS A 42 -8.97 8.48 -1.62
CA CYS A 42 -8.66 7.05 -1.59
C CYS A 42 -7.83 6.66 -2.81
N SER A 43 -7.21 5.49 -2.76
CA SER A 43 -6.45 4.94 -3.89
C SER A 43 -6.59 3.43 -3.94
N THR A 44 -6.36 2.87 -5.13
CA THR A 44 -6.31 1.44 -5.35
C THR A 44 -4.86 1.04 -5.59
N ALA A 45 -4.43 -0.04 -4.94
CA ALA A 45 -3.07 -0.56 -5.08
C ALA A 45 -3.08 -2.04 -5.45
N LEU A 46 -2.21 -2.41 -6.40
CA LEU A 46 -1.92 -3.80 -6.76
C LEU A 46 -0.94 -4.40 -5.75
N ILE A 47 -1.24 -5.59 -5.25
CA ILE A 47 -0.32 -6.34 -4.37
C ILE A 47 0.85 -6.87 -5.20
N LEU A 48 2.06 -6.46 -4.88
CA LEU A 48 3.29 -6.96 -5.52
C LEU A 48 3.81 -8.22 -4.83
N GLY A 49 3.60 -8.33 -3.51
CA GLY A 49 4.00 -9.49 -2.73
C GLY A 49 3.51 -9.39 -1.29
N VAL A 50 3.35 -10.56 -0.66
CA VAL A 50 2.95 -10.69 0.74
C VAL A 50 3.97 -11.60 1.43
N VAL A 51 4.36 -11.24 2.65
CA VAL A 51 5.23 -12.08 3.48
C VAL A 51 4.52 -13.41 3.76
N SER A 52 5.27 -14.52 3.70
CA SER A 52 4.70 -15.87 3.87
C SER A 52 3.91 -16.00 5.18
N GLY A 53 2.71 -16.58 5.09
CA GLY A 53 1.80 -16.75 6.23
C GLY A 53 1.09 -15.47 6.70
N GLN A 54 1.31 -14.33 6.04
CA GLN A 54 0.63 -13.07 6.34
C GLN A 54 -0.51 -12.78 5.36
N SER A 55 -1.36 -11.83 5.75
CA SER A 55 -2.41 -11.26 4.90
C SER A 55 -2.57 -9.79 5.22
N ILE A 56 -2.92 -8.99 4.21
CA ILE A 56 -3.29 -7.59 4.41
C ILE A 56 -4.65 -7.55 5.09
N GLN A 57 -4.77 -6.72 6.13
CA GLN A 57 -5.99 -6.54 6.92
C GLN A 57 -6.33 -5.06 7.07
N ALA A 58 -7.59 -4.77 7.38
CA ALA A 58 -8.00 -3.42 7.76
C ALA A 58 -7.21 -2.95 8.99
N GLY A 59 -6.66 -1.72 8.91
CA GLY A 59 -5.80 -1.16 9.95
C GLY A 59 -4.30 -1.34 9.71
N ASP A 60 -3.89 -2.16 8.73
CA ASP A 60 -2.48 -2.17 8.30
C ASP A 60 -2.09 -0.81 7.70
N ILE A 61 -0.86 -0.38 7.95
CA ILE A 61 -0.35 0.94 7.55
C ILE A 61 0.51 0.78 6.31
N ALA A 62 0.10 1.42 5.22
CA ALA A 62 0.91 1.59 4.01
C ALA A 62 1.75 2.87 4.11
N ARG A 63 3.06 2.77 3.89
CA ARG A 63 3.97 3.91 3.82
C ARG A 63 4.70 3.91 2.49
N ILE A 64 4.82 5.08 1.86
CA ILE A 64 5.61 5.23 0.63
C ILE A 64 7.03 4.71 0.87
N LYS A 65 7.47 3.78 0.03
CA LYS A 65 8.83 3.26 0.04
C LYS A 65 9.73 4.31 -0.63
N VAL A 66 10.48 5.03 0.19
CA VAL A 66 11.46 6.00 -0.28
C VAL A 66 12.81 5.29 -0.41
N LEU A 67 13.39 5.31 -1.61
CA LEU A 67 14.79 4.93 -1.79
C LEU A 67 15.65 6.01 -1.14
N LYS A 68 16.40 5.66 -0.10
CA LYS A 68 17.49 6.51 0.37
C LYS A 68 18.67 6.28 -0.57
N THR A 69 19.00 7.31 -1.35
CA THR A 69 20.33 7.48 -1.94
C THR A 69 21.32 7.90 -0.88
#